data_AF-A0A7S2DZ46-F1
#
_entry.id   AF-A0A7S2DZ46-F1
#
_cell.length_a   1.000
_cell.length_b   1.000
_cell.length_c   1.000
_cell.angle_alpha   90.00
_cell.angle_beta   90.00
_cell.angle_gamma   90.00
#
_symmetry.space_group_name_H-M   'P 1'
#
loop_
_entity.id
_entity.type
_entity.pdbx_description
1 polymer ?
#
loop_
_entity_poly.entity_id
_entity_poly.type
_entity_poly.pdbx_seq_one_letter_code
_entity_poly.pdbx_strand_id
1 'polypeptide(L)'
;VLVEACGSASTSAVDVIASAATSLSDEVRLAALRLLHALARIEWGALQLCASEGALEVLLTTSDVLTCSAEELRLKHSIADALLGWPQTAPTLGATATTALKGYVTAGPFVAQRARATVSAPLTL
;
A
#
# COMPACT_ATOMS: atom_id res chain seq x y z
N VAL A 1 21.17 21.58 6.91
CA VAL A 1 19.92 22.14 6.32
C VAL A 1 19.16 21.06 5.55
N LEU A 2 18.96 19.87 6.14
CA LEU A 2 18.13 18.78 5.57
C LEU A 2 17.06 18.28 6.56
N VAL A 3 17.02 18.85 7.77
CA VAL A 3 16.05 18.51 8.83
C VAL A 3 14.80 19.39 8.75
N GLU A 4 14.86 20.49 8.00
CA GLU A 4 13.79 21.50 7.93
C GLU A 4 12.72 21.21 6.85
N ALA A 5 12.93 20.22 5.98
CA ALA A 5 11.92 19.75 5.04
C ALA A 5 10.89 18.79 5.68
N CYS A 6 11.09 18.42 6.96
CA CYS A 6 10.19 17.54 7.71
C CYS A 6 9.02 18.29 8.39
N GLY A 7 8.80 19.56 8.06
CA GLY A 7 7.76 20.38 8.67
C GLY A 7 6.71 20.80 7.65
N SER A 8 5.63 20.02 7.52
CA SER A 8 4.22 20.46 7.34
C SER A 8 3.37 19.32 6.76
N ALA A 9 2.37 18.85 7.52
CA ALA A 9 1.57 17.62 7.36
C ALA A 9 2.35 16.35 7.73
N SER A 10 1.87 15.62 8.76
CA SER A 10 2.50 14.40 9.28
C SER A 10 2.48 13.28 8.23
N THR A 11 3.36 13.37 7.23
CA THR A 11 3.64 12.30 6.28
C THR A 11 4.44 11.25 7.04
N SER A 12 3.83 10.08 7.28
CA SER A 12 4.56 9.00 7.94
C SER A 12 5.74 8.60 7.03
N ALA A 13 6.84 8.13 7.61
CA ALA A 13 7.99 7.65 6.82
C ALA A 13 7.56 6.59 5.78
N VAL A 14 6.49 5.86 6.08
CA VAL A 14 5.86 4.89 5.19
C VAL A 14 5.20 5.55 3.97
N ASP A 15 4.54 6.70 4.14
CA ASP A 15 3.95 7.44 3.02
C ASP A 15 5.01 7.95 2.05
N VAL A 16 6.20 8.32 2.55
CA VAL A 16 7.34 8.71 1.69
C VAL A 16 7.82 7.52 0.86
N ILE A 17 7.90 6.33 1.47
CA ILE A 17 8.26 5.10 0.77
C ILE A 17 7.17 4.72 -0.24
N ALA A 18 5.90 4.86 0.12
CA ALA A 18 4.77 4.62 -0.77
C ALA A 18 4.78 5.57 -1.99
N SER A 19 5.09 6.85 -1.77
CA SER A 19 5.31 7.82 -2.85
C SER A 19 6.47 7.41 -3.76
N ALA A 20 7.56 6.88 -3.21
CA ALA A 20 8.65 6.35 -4.04
C ALA A 20 8.21 5.13 -4.89
N ALA A 21 7.22 4.36 -4.44
CA ALA A 21 6.64 3.25 -5.19
C ALA A 21 5.74 3.70 -6.37
N THR A 22 5.50 4.99 -6.55
CA THR A 22 4.85 5.56 -7.76
C THR A 22 5.83 6.28 -8.68
N SER A 23 7.12 6.23 -8.38
CA SER A 23 8.19 6.83 -9.19
C SER A 23 8.17 6.31 -10.63
N LEU A 24 8.53 7.19 -11.58
CA LEU A 24 8.72 6.83 -12.99
C LEU A 24 9.94 5.93 -13.22
N SER A 25 10.89 5.88 -12.28
CA SER A 25 12.05 4.99 -12.34
C SER A 25 11.68 3.61 -11.79
N ASP A 26 11.82 2.58 -12.63
CA ASP A 26 11.54 1.18 -12.30
C ASP A 26 12.38 0.69 -11.11
N GLU A 27 13.66 1.08 -11.06
CA GLU A 27 14.57 0.70 -9.97
C GLU A 27 14.12 1.25 -8.63
N VAL A 28 13.78 2.55 -8.59
CA VAL A 28 13.30 3.23 -7.38
C VAL A 28 11.98 2.61 -6.93
N ARG A 29 11.07 2.37 -7.89
CA ARG A 29 9.77 1.77 -7.63
C ARG A 29 9.87 0.35 -7.05
N LEU A 30 10.69 -0.50 -7.66
CA LEU A 30 10.94 -1.86 -7.16
C LEU A 30 11.64 -1.87 -5.80
N ALA A 31 12.62 -0.99 -5.59
CA ALA A 31 13.29 -0.87 -4.30
C ALA A 31 12.31 -0.45 -3.19
N ALA A 32 11.43 0.52 -3.48
CA ALA A 32 10.39 0.94 -2.56
C ALA A 32 9.42 -0.20 -2.23
N LEU A 33 8.93 -0.95 -3.23
CA LEU A 33 8.07 -2.11 -3.01
C LEU A 33 8.75 -3.21 -2.17
N ARG A 34 10.04 -3.48 -2.41
CA ARG A 34 10.81 -4.43 -1.59
C ARG A 34 10.94 -3.96 -0.14
N LEU A 35 11.11 -2.65 0.08
CA LEU A 35 11.16 -2.08 1.43
C LEU A 35 9.80 -2.18 2.15
N LEU A 36 8.71 -1.86 1.46
CA LEU A 36 7.35 -2.06 1.98
C LEU A 36 7.08 -3.53 2.32
N HIS A 37 7.56 -4.46 1.49
CA HIS A 37 7.46 -5.89 1.78
C HIS A 37 8.25 -6.31 3.02
N ALA A 38 9.48 -5.82 3.18
CA ALA A 38 10.26 -6.07 4.39
C ALA A 38 9.53 -5.56 5.65
N LEU A 39 8.93 -4.37 5.58
CA LEU A 39 8.13 -3.81 6.67
C LEU A 39 6.88 -4.65 6.97
N ALA A 40 6.17 -5.11 5.94
CA ALA A 40 4.96 -5.95 6.11
C ALA A 40 5.25 -7.29 6.79
N ARG A 41 6.50 -7.77 6.74
CA ARG A 41 6.93 -9.02 7.39
C ARG A 41 7.27 -8.86 8.87
N ILE A 42 7.19 -7.66 9.43
CA ILE A 42 7.46 -7.37 10.84
C ILE A 42 6.20 -6.75 11.42
N GLU A 43 5.75 -7.20 12.60
CA GLU A 43 4.49 -6.77 13.21
C GLU A 43 4.34 -5.24 13.29
N TRP A 44 5.35 -4.55 13.82
CA TRP A 44 5.34 -3.09 13.91
C TRP A 44 5.25 -2.43 12.53
N GLY A 45 5.98 -2.93 11.54
CA GLY A 45 5.96 -2.39 10.18
C GLY A 45 4.61 -2.61 9.50
N ALA A 46 3.99 -3.77 9.69
CA ALA A 46 2.65 -4.07 9.20
C ALA A 46 1.60 -3.11 9.78
N LEU A 47 1.69 -2.80 11.08
CA LEU A 47 0.81 -1.83 11.73
C LEU A 47 0.98 -0.41 11.14
N GLN A 48 2.22 0.01 10.90
CA GLN A 48 2.49 1.32 10.28
C GLN A 48 1.97 1.38 8.84
N LEU A 49 2.12 0.29 8.08
CA LEU A 49 1.56 0.17 6.71
C LEU A 49 0.04 0.23 6.70
N CYS A 50 -0.62 -0.41 7.66
CA CYS A 50 -2.08 -0.39 7.75
C CYS A 50 -2.61 0.99 8.18
N ALA A 51 -1.81 1.78 8.89
CA ALA A 51 -2.16 3.15 9.29
C ALA A 51 -1.83 4.20 8.21
N SER A 52 -1.05 3.85 7.18
CA SER A 52 -0.63 4.73 6.09
C SER A 52 -1.60 4.65 4.93
N GLU A 53 -2.30 5.76 4.65
CA GLU A 53 -3.21 5.86 3.50
C GLU A 53 -2.44 5.70 2.18
N GLY A 54 -1.25 6.30 2.06
CA GLY A 54 -0.43 6.19 0.86
C GLY A 54 0.01 4.76 0.57
N ALA A 55 0.37 3.97 1.59
CA ALA A 55 0.72 2.57 1.41
C ALA A 55 -0.49 1.74 0.94
N LEU A 56 -1.67 1.99 1.49
CA LEU A 56 -2.90 1.31 1.07
C LEU A 56 -3.32 1.71 -0.33
N GLU A 57 -3.14 2.98 -0.71
CA GLU A 57 -3.33 3.42 -2.09
C GLU A 57 -2.38 2.70 -3.03
N VAL A 58 -1.08 2.62 -2.75
CA VAL A 58 -0.13 1.89 -3.63
C VAL A 58 -0.53 0.43 -3.81
N LEU A 59 -1.07 -0.21 -2.77
CA LEU A 59 -1.46 -1.63 -2.77
C LEU A 59 -2.84 -1.90 -3.40
N LEU A 60 -3.78 -0.98 -3.27
CA LEU A 60 -5.18 -1.16 -3.68
C LEU A 60 -5.56 -0.34 -4.93
N THR A 61 -4.73 0.61 -5.35
CA THR A 61 -4.96 1.39 -6.56
C THR A 61 -4.59 0.55 -7.78
N THR A 62 -5.47 0.63 -8.77
CA THR A 62 -5.40 -0.09 -10.02
C THR A 62 -4.03 0.12 -10.68
N SER A 63 -3.16 -0.87 -10.49
CA SER A 63 -2.00 -1.05 -11.34
C SER A 63 -2.52 -1.67 -12.60
N ASP A 64 -2.53 -0.91 -13.70
CA ASP A 64 -2.96 -1.47 -14.97
C ASP A 64 -2.02 -2.63 -15.29
N VAL A 65 -2.57 -3.84 -15.42
CA VAL A 65 -1.78 -5.08 -15.59
C VAL A 65 -0.90 -4.98 -16.86
N LEU A 66 -1.26 -4.07 -17.77
CA LEU A 66 -0.55 -3.77 -19.00
C LEU A 66 0.65 -2.82 -18.82
N THR A 67 0.71 -2.04 -17.73
CA THR A 67 1.78 -1.05 -17.48
C THR A 67 2.75 -1.48 -16.38
N CYS A 68 2.32 -2.32 -15.44
CA CYS A 68 3.17 -2.82 -14.37
C CYS A 68 3.94 -4.08 -14.76
N SER A 69 5.19 -4.18 -14.30
CA SER A 69 5.98 -5.39 -14.50
C SER A 69 5.42 -6.56 -13.67
N ALA A 70 5.64 -7.79 -14.14
CA ALA A 70 5.21 -8.99 -13.42
C ALA A 70 5.83 -9.08 -12.01
N GLU A 71 7.02 -8.50 -11.81
CA GLU A 71 7.67 -8.45 -10.50
C GLU A 71 6.95 -7.51 -9.54
N GLU A 72 6.54 -6.31 -10.00
CA GLU A 72 5.78 -5.36 -9.20
C GLU A 72 4.46 -5.96 -8.71
N LEU A 73 3.72 -6.61 -9.60
CA LEU A 73 2.45 -7.26 -9.27
C LEU A 73 2.64 -8.36 -8.21
N ARG A 74 3.70 -9.16 -8.34
CA ARG A 74 4.05 -10.18 -7.33
C ARG A 74 4.45 -9.56 -5.99
N LEU A 75 5.20 -8.46 -5.99
CA LEU A 75 5.59 -7.77 -4.76
C LEU A 75 4.37 -7.17 -4.05
N LYS A 76 3.48 -6.48 -4.77
CA LYS A 76 2.24 -5.94 -4.20
C LYS A 76 1.37 -7.03 -3.57
N HIS A 77 1.23 -8.15 -4.26
CA HIS A 77 0.53 -9.32 -3.73
C HIS A 77 1.22 -9.89 -2.48
N SER A 78 2.54 -10.05 -2.49
CA SER A 78 3.31 -10.54 -1.35
C SER A 78 3.21 -9.62 -0.13
N ILE A 79 3.13 -8.29 -0.35
CA ILE A 79 2.87 -7.32 0.71
C ILE A 79 1.48 -7.52 1.29
N ALA A 80 0.46 -7.62 0.43
CA ALA A 80 -0.93 -7.82 0.86
C ALA A 80 -1.10 -9.13 1.66
N ASP A 81 -0.48 -10.22 1.21
CA ASP A 81 -0.49 -11.51 1.89
C ASP A 81 0.23 -11.43 3.25
N ALA A 82 1.40 -10.80 3.30
CA ALA A 82 2.15 -10.59 4.54
C ALA A 82 1.34 -9.77 5.56
N LEU A 83 0.63 -8.72 5.12
CA LEU A 83 -0.23 -7.93 5.99
C LEU A 83 -1.37 -8.77 6.57
N LEU A 84 -2.02 -9.62 5.77
CA LEU A 84 -3.11 -10.49 6.24
C LEU A 84 -2.63 -11.58 7.21
N GLY A 85 -1.33 -11.87 7.25
CA GLY A 85 -0.73 -12.79 8.22
C GLY A 85 -0.76 -12.27 9.66
N TRP A 86 -0.90 -10.95 9.87
CA TRP A 86 -0.92 -10.36 11.21
C TRP A 86 -2.35 -10.21 11.76
N PRO A 87 -2.63 -10.67 12.99
CA PRO A 87 -3.98 -10.62 13.56
C PRO A 87 -4.48 -9.19 13.78
N GLN A 88 -3.57 -8.22 13.95
CA GLN A 88 -3.89 -6.82 14.20
C GLN A 88 -4.23 -6.03 12.91
N THR A 89 -4.00 -6.59 11.73
CA THR A 89 -4.28 -5.92 10.46
C THR A 89 -5.78 -5.64 10.27
N ALA A 90 -6.63 -6.61 10.61
CA ALA A 90 -8.08 -6.48 10.45
C ALA A 90 -8.71 -5.33 11.28
N PRO A 91 -8.41 -5.20 12.60
CA PRO A 91 -8.93 -4.07 13.38
C PRO A 91 -8.35 -2.72 12.95
N THR A 92 -7.10 -2.65 12.48
CA THR A 92 -6.47 -1.40 12.04
C THR A 92 -7.01 -0.90 10.70
N LEU A 93 -7.23 -1.80 9.73
CA LEU A 93 -7.75 -1.44 8.39
C LEU A 93 -9.26 -1.22 8.35
N GLY A 94 -9.99 -1.82 9.30
CA GLY A 94 -11.44 -1.92 9.26
C GLY A 94 -11.95 -2.99 8.28
N ALA A 95 -13.24 -3.33 8.41
CA ALA A 95 -13.84 -4.47 7.73
C ALA A 95 -13.78 -4.38 6.20
N THR A 96 -14.01 -3.19 5.63
CA THR A 96 -14.07 -2.98 4.17
C THR A 96 -12.71 -3.14 3.51
N ALA A 97 -11.65 -2.50 4.04
CA ALA A 97 -10.29 -2.64 3.49
C ALA A 97 -9.78 -4.06 3.65
N THR A 98 -10.04 -4.68 4.81
CA THR A 98 -9.66 -6.07 5.06
C THR A 98 -10.31 -7.02 4.06
N THR A 99 -11.59 -6.82 3.74
CA THR A 99 -12.30 -7.65 2.75
C THR A 99 -11.75 -7.44 1.34
N ALA A 100 -11.46 -6.19 0.96
CA ALA A 100 -10.84 -5.89 -0.33
C ALA A 100 -9.44 -6.52 -0.45
N LEU A 101 -8.62 -6.42 0.61
CA LEU A 101 -7.28 -7.01 0.64
C LEU A 101 -7.33 -8.54 0.56
N LYS A 102 -8.24 -9.18 1.30
CA LYS A 102 -8.49 -10.63 1.20
C LYS A 102 -8.93 -11.03 -0.20
N GLY A 103 -9.85 -10.27 -0.79
CA GLY A 103 -10.31 -10.49 -2.17
C GLY A 103 -9.17 -10.39 -3.20
N TYR A 104 -8.25 -9.45 -3.00
CA TYR A 104 -7.06 -9.32 -3.84
C TYR A 104 -6.09 -10.51 -3.70
N VAL A 105 -5.82 -10.94 -2.46
CA VAL A 105 -4.94 -12.09 -2.21
C VAL A 105 -5.54 -13.39 -2.73
N THR A 106 -6.86 -13.60 -2.62
CA THR A 106 -7.48 -14.81 -3.17
C THR A 106 -7.55 -14.80 -4.71
N ALA A 107 -7.71 -13.63 -5.32
CA ALA A 107 -7.74 -13.47 -6.78
C ALA A 107 -6.35 -13.66 -7.41
N GLY A 108 -5.28 -13.29 -6.70
CA GLY A 108 -3.90 -13.43 -7.14
C GLY A 108 -3.31 -12.17 -7.78
N PRO A 109 -1.98 -12.15 -8.02
CA PRO A 109 -1.22 -10.94 -8.35
C PRO A 109 -1.58 -10.30 -9.70
N PHE A 110 -2.11 -11.07 -10.66
CA PHE A 110 -2.35 -10.61 -12.04
C PHE A 110 -3.80 -10.19 -12.30
N VAL A 111 -4.67 -10.21 -11.28
CA VAL A 111 -6.05 -9.78 -11.43
C VAL A 111 -6.12 -8.26 -11.36
N ALA A 112 -6.76 -7.66 -12.37
CA ALA A 112 -7.01 -6.22 -12.38
C ALA A 112 -7.82 -5.82 -11.14
N GLN A 113 -7.20 -5.04 -10.25
CA GLN A 113 -7.88 -4.49 -9.09
C GLN A 113 -8.90 -3.44 -9.55
N ARG A 114 -10.16 -3.56 -9.12
CA ARG A 114 -11.12 -2.45 -9.29
C ARG A 114 -10.78 -1.37 -8.28
N ALA A 115 -10.68 -0.13 -8.77
CA ALA A 115 -10.50 1.05 -7.93
C ALA A 115 -11.50 1.03 -6.77
N ARG A 116 -10.99 1.24 -5.55
CA ARG A 116 -11.82 1.53 -4.39
C ARG A 116 -12.62 2.79 -4.73
N ALA A 117 -13.95 2.73 -4.71
CA ALA A 117 -14.75 3.93 -4.71
C ALA A 117 -14.32 4.75 -3.50
N THR A 118 -13.62 5.85 -3.75
CA THR A 118 -13.25 6.84 -2.74
C THR A 118 -14.48 7.15 -1.90
N VAL A 119 -14.37 6.97 -0.58
CA VAL A 119 -15.35 7.53 0.36
C VAL A 119 -15.09 9.04 0.40
N SER A 120 -15.43 9.72 -0.69
CA SER A 120 -15.71 11.15 -0.64
C SER A 120 -17.15 11.26 -0.19
N ALA A 121 -17.40 11.20 1.11
CA ALA A 121 -18.61 11.79 1.65
C ALA A 121 -18.54 13.29 1.31
N PRO A 122 -19.47 13.86 0.52
CA PRO A 122 -19.51 15.29 0.32
C PRO A 122 -19.81 15.94 1.68
N LEU A 123 -18.93 16.86 2.10
CA LEU A 123 -19.23 17.81 3.16
C LEU A 123 -20.56 18.49 2.81
N THR A 124 -21.47 18.41 3.76
CA THR A 124 -22.78 19.07 3.82
C THR A 124 -22.74 20.48 3.23
N LEU A 125 -23.69 20.76 2.31
CA LEU A 125 -24.28 22.08 2.13
C LEU A 125 -25.74 22.02 2.59
#